data_AF-A0A4R3SBY5-F1
#
_entry.id   AF-A0A4R3SBY5-F1
#
_cell.length_a   1.000
_cell.length_b   1.000
_cell.length_c   1.000
_cell.angle_alpha   90.00
_cell.angle_beta   90.00
_cell.angle_gamma   90.00
#
_symmetry.space_group_name_H-M   'P 1'
#
loop_
_entity.id
_entity.type
_entity.pdbx_description
1 polymer ?
#
loop_
_entity_poly.entity_id
_entity_poly.type
_entity_poly.pdbx_seq_one_letter_code
_entity_poly.pdbx_strand_id
1 'polypeptide(L)'
;MSIVHEYPDLHRPDAFTQQGLGWVPWVSPLERDALTEEHVAALVEPARAANPYFRLLARDPAALEARTRTDLDIFHNVDAGAGRAERELAAAVTSRRNGCVFCASVHAAAATRESGREDDVQRLLDDGVDADLGDERWNAVAAASSALADTPLGFGASDVEGLRAAGFDDAAIVDVVNGAAFFNWANRLMLSLGEPEVPARRRATS
;
A
#
# COMPACT_ATOMS: atom_id res chain seq x y z
N MET A 1 32.02 11.27 5.37
CA MET A 1 31.50 9.94 5.74
C MET A 1 30.39 9.61 4.75
N SER A 2 30.47 8.47 4.05
CA SER A 2 29.40 8.09 3.12
C SER A 2 28.08 8.00 3.88
N ILE A 3 27.06 8.69 3.40
CA ILE A 3 25.69 8.66 3.95
C ILE A 3 24.99 7.34 3.55
N VAL A 4 25.58 6.60 2.62
CA VAL A 4 25.05 5.37 2.04
C VAL A 4 25.80 4.16 2.60
N HIS A 5 25.06 3.23 3.21
CA HIS A 5 25.53 1.93 3.68
C HIS A 5 25.50 0.90 2.56
N GLU A 6 26.46 -0.02 2.57
CA GLU A 6 26.41 -1.22 1.74
C GLU A 6 26.33 -2.45 2.64
N TYR A 7 25.61 -3.48 2.19
CA TYR A 7 25.43 -4.72 2.93
C TYR A 7 25.83 -5.93 2.06
N PRO A 8 27.14 -6.14 1.82
CA PRO A 8 27.63 -7.22 0.96
C PRO A 8 27.27 -8.60 1.53
N ASP A 9 27.34 -8.74 2.86
CA ASP A 9 27.09 -10.01 3.56
C ASP A 9 25.63 -10.17 4.03
N LEU A 10 24.70 -9.33 3.55
CA LEU A 10 23.28 -9.43 3.93
C LEU A 10 22.66 -10.71 3.39
N HIS A 11 22.18 -11.56 4.29
CA HIS A 11 21.36 -12.70 3.94
C HIS A 11 19.98 -12.22 3.48
N ARG A 12 19.71 -12.31 2.19
CA ARG A 12 18.45 -11.87 1.58
C ARG A 12 17.43 -13.02 1.65
N PRO A 13 16.13 -12.73 1.80
CA PRO A 13 15.11 -13.76 1.67
C PRO A 13 15.06 -14.27 0.23
N ASP A 14 15.11 -15.58 0.04
CA ASP A 14 15.08 -16.22 -1.28
C ASP A 14 13.65 -16.42 -1.81
N ALA A 15 12.64 -16.22 -0.95
CA ALA A 15 11.23 -16.35 -1.27
C ALA A 15 10.36 -15.41 -0.42
N PHE A 16 9.10 -15.22 -0.83
CA PHE A 16 8.09 -14.62 0.02
C PHE A 16 7.79 -15.53 1.22
N THR A 17 7.51 -14.94 2.37
CA THR A 17 7.34 -15.68 3.62
C THR A 17 6.43 -14.93 4.58
N GLN A 18 5.73 -15.64 5.45
CA GLN A 18 5.01 -15.07 6.59
C GLN A 18 5.91 -14.88 7.82
N GLN A 19 7.15 -15.40 7.79
CA GLN A 19 8.08 -15.25 8.90
C GLN A 19 8.55 -13.81 9.02
N GLY A 20 8.74 -13.34 10.25
CA GLY A 20 9.19 -11.98 10.51
C GLY A 20 10.57 -11.70 9.90
N LEU A 21 10.66 -10.62 9.11
CA LEU A 21 11.90 -10.19 8.47
C LEU A 21 12.48 -8.94 9.17
N GLY A 22 13.79 -8.76 9.04
CA GLY A 22 14.45 -7.49 9.33
C GLY A 22 14.40 -6.53 8.13
N TRP A 23 14.62 -5.24 8.38
CA TRP A 23 14.79 -4.23 7.34
C TRP A 23 16.03 -3.39 7.65
N VAL A 24 16.86 -3.13 6.63
CA VAL A 24 18.10 -2.35 6.77
C VAL A 24 18.04 -1.11 5.86
N PRO A 25 18.33 0.10 6.37
CA PRO A 25 18.26 1.31 5.58
C PRO A 25 19.57 1.59 4.82
N TRP A 26 19.47 2.02 3.56
CA TRP A 26 20.63 2.52 2.83
C TRP A 26 21.20 3.81 3.43
N VAL A 27 20.37 4.64 4.06
CA VAL A 27 20.77 5.88 4.74
C VAL A 27 20.67 5.71 6.24
N SER A 28 21.69 6.13 7.00
CA SER A 28 21.65 6.02 8.46
C SER A 28 20.33 6.58 9.04
N PRO A 29 19.59 5.81 9.85
CA PRO A 29 18.43 6.32 10.57
C PRO A 29 18.88 7.31 11.66
N LEU A 30 17.94 8.01 12.32
CA LEU A 30 18.31 8.80 13.50
C LEU A 30 18.65 7.82 14.63
N GLU A 31 19.66 8.10 15.44
CA GLU A 31 19.91 7.28 16.64
C GLU A 31 18.79 7.46 17.65
N ARG A 32 18.50 6.41 18.44
CA ARG A 32 17.35 6.42 19.36
C ARG A 32 17.46 7.50 20.42
N ASP A 33 18.66 7.74 20.93
CA ASP A 33 18.99 8.77 21.91
C ASP A 33 19.08 10.18 21.30
N ALA A 34 19.14 10.29 19.97
CA ALA A 34 19.14 11.55 19.24
C ALA A 34 17.73 12.00 18.80
N LEU A 35 16.68 11.24 19.12
CA LEU A 35 15.31 11.64 18.83
C LEU A 35 14.90 12.81 19.74
N THR A 36 14.41 13.88 19.13
CA THR A 36 13.82 15.03 19.83
C THR A 36 12.38 14.71 20.22
N GLU A 37 11.77 15.56 21.05
CA GLU A 37 10.34 15.45 21.37
C GLU A 37 9.45 15.49 20.12
N GLU A 38 9.81 16.32 19.14
CA GLU A 38 9.12 16.40 17.85
C GLU A 38 9.23 15.08 17.07
N HIS A 39 10.43 14.48 17.00
CA HIS A 39 10.61 13.18 16.35
C HIS A 39 9.78 12.09 17.02
N VAL A 40 9.71 12.08 18.35
CA VAL A 40 8.93 11.09 19.10
C VAL A 40 7.43 11.29 18.91
N ALA A 41 6.95 12.54 18.91
CA ALA A 41 5.54 12.85 18.66
C ALA A 41 5.10 12.41 17.26
N ALA A 42 5.94 12.65 16.24
CA ALA A 42 5.65 12.26 14.86
C ALA A 42 5.51 10.74 14.65
N LEU A 43 6.11 9.92 15.52
CA LEU A 43 5.91 8.47 15.47
C LEU A 43 4.48 8.06 15.79
N VAL A 44 3.70 8.91 16.49
CA VAL A 44 2.37 8.67 17.07
C VAL A 44 2.34 7.54 18.10
N GLU A 45 2.99 6.42 17.80
CA GLU A 45 3.27 5.30 18.68
C GLU A 45 4.78 5.25 18.98
N PRO A 46 5.25 5.68 20.17
CA PRO A 46 6.67 5.79 20.47
C PRO A 46 7.47 4.49 20.30
N ALA A 47 6.83 3.32 20.46
CA ALA A 47 7.44 2.01 20.25
C ALA A 47 8.01 1.83 18.82
N ARG A 48 7.48 2.55 17.83
CA ARG A 48 7.97 2.52 16.43
C ARG A 48 9.42 3.00 16.30
N ALA A 49 9.95 3.76 17.26
CA ALA A 49 11.38 4.10 17.34
C ALA A 49 12.29 2.86 17.37
N ALA A 50 11.75 1.68 17.75
CA ALA A 50 12.52 0.45 17.72
C ALA A 50 12.97 0.07 16.29
N ASN A 51 12.16 0.42 15.28
CA ASN A 51 12.39 0.06 13.89
C ASN A 51 13.21 1.15 13.16
N PRO A 52 14.34 0.80 12.51
CA PRO A 52 15.14 1.75 11.75
C PRO A 52 14.39 2.48 10.63
N TYR A 53 13.32 1.90 10.06
CA TYR A 53 12.50 2.55 9.04
C TYR A 53 11.83 3.83 9.56
N PHE A 54 11.15 3.75 10.69
CA PHE A 54 10.47 4.89 11.29
C PHE A 54 11.46 5.95 11.79
N ARG A 55 12.62 5.54 12.31
CA ARG A 55 13.71 6.48 12.68
C ARG A 55 14.35 7.15 11.48
N LEU A 56 14.31 6.54 10.29
CA LEU A 56 14.76 7.20 9.07
C LEU A 56 13.76 8.27 8.66
N LEU A 57 12.47 7.92 8.59
CA LEU A 57 11.38 8.83 8.23
C LEU A 57 11.20 9.99 9.21
N ALA A 58 11.59 9.82 10.48
CA ALA A 58 11.51 10.88 11.49
C ALA A 58 12.32 12.14 11.15
N ARG A 59 13.18 12.11 10.11
CA ARG A 59 13.82 13.32 9.55
C ARG A 59 12.83 14.29 8.90
N ASP A 60 11.66 13.82 8.50
CA ASP A 60 10.53 14.65 8.07
C ASP A 60 9.32 14.35 8.99
N PRO A 61 9.23 15.01 10.15
CA PRO A 61 8.29 14.63 11.21
C PRO A 61 6.83 14.79 10.79
N ALA A 62 6.50 15.86 10.06
CA ALA A 62 5.12 16.12 9.63
C ALA A 62 4.63 15.06 8.62
N ALA A 63 5.49 14.69 7.66
CA ALA A 63 5.16 13.63 6.71
C ALA A 63 5.01 12.27 7.40
N LEU A 64 5.89 11.96 8.36
CA LEU A 64 5.83 10.72 9.13
C LEU A 64 4.55 10.64 9.97
N GLU A 65 4.15 11.72 10.63
CA GLU A 65 2.94 11.77 11.43
C GLU A 65 1.71 11.51 10.56
N ALA A 66 1.59 12.24 9.44
CA ALA A 66 0.49 12.09 8.50
C ALA A 66 0.40 10.64 8.00
N ARG A 67 1.52 10.08 7.54
CA ARG A 67 1.60 8.67 7.10
C ARG A 67 1.14 7.72 8.19
N THR A 68 1.61 7.91 9.42
CA THR A 68 1.30 7.00 10.52
C THR A 68 -0.16 7.06 10.93
N ARG A 69 -0.75 8.27 11.02
CA ARG A 69 -2.17 8.41 11.34
C ARG A 69 -3.05 7.80 10.25
N THR A 70 -2.71 8.02 8.99
CA THR A 70 -3.40 7.40 7.85
C THR A 70 -3.33 5.88 7.91
N ASP A 71 -2.14 5.32 8.16
CA ASP A 71 -1.94 3.88 8.34
C ASP A 71 -2.76 3.29 9.50
N LEU A 72 -2.73 3.95 10.66
CA LEU A 72 -3.50 3.51 11.83
C LEU A 72 -5.01 3.54 11.56
N ASP A 73 -5.52 4.61 10.95
CA ASP A 73 -6.92 4.70 10.59
C ASP A 73 -7.32 3.63 9.57
N ILE A 74 -6.53 3.46 8.49
CA ILE A 74 -6.80 2.45 7.45
C ILE A 74 -6.88 1.04 8.04
N PHE A 75 -5.97 0.64 8.93
CA PHE A 75 -5.91 -0.76 9.39
C PHE A 75 -6.71 -1.05 10.65
N HIS A 76 -6.99 -0.06 11.50
CA HIS A 76 -7.62 -0.28 12.81
C HIS A 76 -9.04 0.30 12.93
N ASN A 77 -9.45 1.21 12.06
CA ASN A 77 -10.84 1.70 12.03
C ASN A 77 -11.73 0.68 11.31
N VAL A 78 -12.14 -0.34 12.06
CA VAL A 78 -12.89 -1.51 11.56
C VAL A 78 -14.35 -1.55 12.01
N ASP A 79 -14.85 -0.48 12.60
CA ASP A 79 -16.23 -0.39 13.10
C ASP A 79 -17.28 -0.44 11.96
N ALA A 80 -16.84 -0.20 10.72
CA ALA A 80 -17.63 -0.37 9.50
C ALA A 80 -16.76 -0.81 8.30
N GLY A 81 -17.39 -1.48 7.31
CA GLY A 81 -16.73 -1.91 6.07
C GLY A 81 -15.93 -3.22 6.23
N ALA A 82 -14.77 -3.30 5.56
CA ALA A 82 -13.92 -4.50 5.60
C ALA A 82 -13.28 -4.70 6.99
N GLY A 83 -13.16 -5.95 7.41
CA GLY A 83 -12.44 -6.32 8.62
C GLY A 83 -10.94 -6.17 8.45
N ARG A 84 -10.20 -6.29 9.57
CA ARG A 84 -8.75 -6.12 9.55
C ARG A 84 -8.06 -7.19 8.69
N ALA A 85 -8.55 -8.43 8.72
CA ALA A 85 -8.00 -9.52 7.92
C ALA A 85 -7.99 -9.21 6.43
N GLU A 86 -9.09 -8.70 5.87
CA GLU A 86 -9.18 -8.38 4.44
C GLU A 86 -8.33 -7.16 4.07
N ARG A 87 -8.22 -6.16 4.98
CA ARG A 87 -7.35 -4.99 4.77
C ARG A 87 -5.88 -5.38 4.72
N GLU A 88 -5.46 -6.25 5.65
CA GLU A 88 -4.10 -6.81 5.68
C GLU A 88 -3.84 -7.71 4.46
N LEU A 89 -4.82 -8.50 4.01
CA LEU A 89 -4.72 -9.27 2.77
C LEU A 89 -4.53 -8.37 1.55
N ALA A 90 -5.29 -7.28 1.41
CA ALA A 90 -5.15 -6.33 0.29
C ALA A 90 -3.73 -5.73 0.24
N ALA A 91 -3.19 -5.38 1.40
CA ALA A 91 -1.81 -4.89 1.52
C ALA A 91 -0.78 -5.98 1.17
N ALA A 92 -1.00 -7.23 1.60
CA ALA A 92 -0.13 -8.36 1.28
C ALA A 92 -0.11 -8.67 -0.22
N VAL A 93 -1.28 -8.72 -0.88
CA VAL A 93 -1.42 -8.96 -2.32
C VAL A 93 -0.74 -7.85 -3.12
N THR A 94 -1.01 -6.59 -2.79
CA THR A 94 -0.38 -5.44 -3.46
C THR A 94 1.14 -5.49 -3.30
N SER A 95 1.63 -5.80 -2.08
CA SER A 95 3.06 -5.93 -1.81
C SER A 95 3.69 -7.09 -2.58
N ARG A 96 2.98 -8.22 -2.70
CA ARG A 96 3.39 -9.40 -3.47
C ARG A 96 3.45 -9.12 -4.96
N ARG A 97 2.48 -8.36 -5.50
CA ARG A 97 2.46 -7.89 -6.90
C ARG A 97 3.62 -6.96 -7.20
N ASN A 98 3.91 -6.04 -6.27
CA ASN A 98 4.98 -5.05 -6.41
C ASN A 98 6.39 -5.62 -6.16
N GLY A 99 6.53 -6.90 -5.79
CA GLY A 99 7.82 -7.50 -5.48
C GLY A 99 8.40 -7.12 -4.11
N CYS A 100 7.63 -6.49 -3.23
CA CYS A 100 8.11 -6.05 -1.92
C CYS A 100 8.01 -7.16 -0.87
N VAL A 101 9.07 -7.95 -0.73
CA VAL A 101 9.12 -9.12 0.16
C VAL A 101 8.88 -8.78 1.63
N PHE A 102 9.45 -7.67 2.12
CA PHE A 102 9.26 -7.24 3.52
C PHE A 102 7.81 -6.86 3.83
N CYS A 103 7.19 -6.01 3.02
CA CYS A 103 5.80 -5.60 3.26
C CYS A 103 4.83 -6.77 3.08
N ALA A 104 5.07 -7.63 2.08
CA ALA A 104 4.27 -8.84 1.90
C ALA A 104 4.34 -9.74 3.14
N SER A 105 5.53 -9.92 3.74
CA SER A 105 5.71 -10.70 4.97
C SER A 105 4.91 -10.12 6.15
N VAL A 106 5.06 -8.82 6.43
CA VAL A 106 4.40 -8.16 7.56
C VAL A 106 2.88 -8.25 7.44
N HIS A 107 2.34 -7.94 6.26
CA HIS A 107 0.90 -7.92 6.04
C HIS A 107 0.30 -9.33 5.90
N ALA A 108 1.05 -10.29 5.35
CA ALA A 108 0.61 -11.69 5.31
C ALA A 108 0.53 -12.28 6.73
N ALA A 109 1.55 -12.07 7.57
CA ALA A 109 1.52 -12.51 8.97
C ALA A 109 0.36 -11.87 9.76
N ALA A 110 0.06 -10.60 9.47
CA ALA A 110 -1.09 -9.93 10.05
C ALA A 110 -2.41 -10.53 9.56
N ALA A 111 -2.58 -10.71 8.24
CA ALA A 111 -3.78 -11.33 7.67
C ALA A 111 -4.04 -12.72 8.26
N THR A 112 -3.00 -13.55 8.42
CA THR A 112 -3.08 -14.86 9.06
C THR A 112 -3.53 -14.77 10.51
N ARG A 113 -2.91 -13.90 11.31
CA ARG A 113 -3.29 -13.74 12.73
C ARG A 113 -4.74 -13.28 12.91
N GLU A 114 -5.21 -12.34 12.09
CA GLU A 114 -6.56 -11.80 12.21
C GLU A 114 -7.64 -12.77 11.67
N SER A 115 -7.29 -13.67 10.73
CA SER A 115 -8.24 -14.57 10.07
C SER A 115 -8.19 -16.03 10.54
N GLY A 116 -7.05 -16.48 11.05
CA GLY A 116 -6.75 -17.90 11.26
C GLY A 116 -6.50 -18.71 9.98
N ARG A 117 -6.36 -18.06 8.81
CA ARG A 117 -6.27 -18.72 7.49
C ARG A 117 -4.82 -18.82 6.96
N GLU A 118 -3.94 -19.41 7.76
CA GLU A 118 -2.50 -19.50 7.44
C GLU A 118 -2.22 -20.15 6.08
N ASP A 119 -2.87 -21.28 5.79
CA ASP A 119 -2.64 -22.04 4.56
C ASP A 119 -3.05 -21.26 3.30
N ASP A 120 -4.15 -20.50 3.37
CA ASP A 120 -4.63 -19.71 2.25
C ASP A 120 -3.72 -18.51 1.99
N VAL A 121 -3.26 -17.84 3.04
CA VAL A 121 -2.29 -16.75 2.94
C VAL A 121 -0.94 -17.26 2.44
N GLN A 122 -0.51 -18.46 2.85
CA GLN A 122 0.74 -19.05 2.36
C GLN A 122 0.65 -19.34 0.87
N ARG A 123 -0.48 -19.88 0.42
CA ARG A 123 -0.73 -20.16 -1.00
C ARG A 123 -0.63 -18.89 -1.88
N LEU A 124 -1.11 -17.74 -1.40
CA LEU A 124 -0.91 -16.44 -2.08
C LEU A 124 0.58 -16.12 -2.27
N LEU A 125 1.42 -16.37 -1.27
CA LEU A 125 2.84 -16.03 -1.33
C LEU A 125 3.58 -16.93 -2.31
N ASP A 126 3.27 -18.23 -2.26
CA ASP A 126 3.91 -19.28 -3.05
C ASP A 126 3.49 -19.20 -4.52
N ASP A 127 2.18 -19.16 -4.77
CA ASP A 127 1.61 -19.25 -6.13
C ASP A 127 1.43 -17.87 -6.79
N GLY A 128 1.50 -16.79 -6.01
CA GLY A 128 1.36 -15.42 -6.48
C GLY A 128 -0.09 -14.90 -6.48
N VAL A 129 -0.29 -13.71 -7.03
CA VAL A 129 -1.56 -12.96 -6.89
C VAL A 129 -2.76 -13.57 -7.63
N ASP A 130 -2.52 -14.55 -8.50
CA ASP A 130 -3.55 -15.30 -9.23
C ASP A 130 -3.93 -16.62 -8.53
N ALA A 131 -3.43 -16.86 -7.31
CA ALA A 131 -3.75 -18.05 -6.52
C ALA A 131 -5.23 -18.12 -6.12
N ASP A 132 -5.80 -19.32 -6.11
CA ASP A 132 -7.13 -19.56 -5.55
C ASP A 132 -7.06 -19.69 -4.02
N LEU A 133 -7.56 -18.69 -3.30
CA LEU A 133 -7.57 -18.62 -1.84
C LEU A 133 -8.74 -19.41 -1.21
N GLY A 134 -9.46 -20.21 -2.00
CA GLY A 134 -10.51 -21.13 -1.52
C GLY A 134 -11.77 -20.45 -0.98
N ASP A 135 -11.86 -19.13 -1.14
CA ASP A 135 -12.99 -18.31 -0.71
C ASP A 135 -13.20 -17.15 -1.70
N GLU A 136 -14.43 -16.99 -2.16
CA GLU A 136 -14.78 -16.05 -3.22
C GLU A 136 -14.51 -14.58 -2.85
N ARG A 137 -14.73 -14.23 -1.57
CA ARG A 137 -14.50 -12.87 -1.07
C ARG A 137 -13.01 -12.53 -1.06
N TRP A 138 -12.16 -13.46 -0.61
CA TRP A 138 -10.72 -13.26 -0.58
C TRP A 138 -10.11 -13.19 -1.98
N ASN A 139 -10.60 -14.02 -2.91
CA ASN A 139 -10.20 -13.98 -4.31
C ASN A 139 -10.55 -12.62 -4.96
N ALA A 140 -11.72 -12.06 -4.64
CA ALA A 140 -12.10 -10.74 -5.13
C ALA A 140 -11.17 -9.61 -4.61
N VAL A 141 -10.81 -9.65 -3.32
CA VAL A 141 -9.85 -8.70 -2.73
C VAL A 141 -8.48 -8.79 -3.41
N ALA A 142 -8.00 -10.01 -3.69
CA ALA A 142 -6.72 -10.22 -4.34
C ALA A 142 -6.70 -9.67 -5.78
N ALA A 143 -7.71 -10.01 -6.58
CA ALA A 143 -7.82 -9.55 -7.96
C ALA A 143 -7.88 -8.01 -8.05
N ALA A 144 -8.70 -7.37 -7.20
CA ALA A 144 -8.81 -5.92 -7.16
C ALA A 144 -7.46 -5.27 -6.79
N SER A 145 -6.86 -5.71 -5.68
CA SER A 145 -5.58 -5.16 -5.19
C SER A 145 -4.45 -5.28 -6.21
N SER A 146 -4.37 -6.40 -6.93
CA SER A 146 -3.37 -6.60 -7.99
C SER A 146 -3.59 -5.67 -9.18
N ALA A 147 -4.82 -5.54 -9.69
CA ALA A 147 -5.12 -4.64 -10.81
C ALA A 147 -4.79 -3.18 -10.46
N LEU A 148 -5.01 -2.81 -9.20
CA LEU A 148 -4.64 -1.51 -8.67
C LEU A 148 -3.11 -1.29 -8.58
N ALA A 149 -2.27 -2.30 -8.56
CA ALA A 149 -0.83 -2.07 -8.61
C ALA A 149 -0.36 -1.56 -10.00
N ASP A 150 -1.10 -1.85 -11.07
CA ASP A 150 -0.60 -1.72 -12.46
C ASP A 150 -0.88 -0.36 -13.16
N THR A 151 -1.49 0.65 -12.52
CA THR A 151 -1.82 1.94 -13.19
C THR A 151 -1.02 3.15 -12.68
N PRO A 152 -0.59 4.08 -13.57
CA PRO A 152 -0.69 4.03 -15.04
C PRO A 152 0.63 3.63 -15.70
N LEU A 153 0.61 2.55 -16.50
CA LEU A 153 1.74 2.15 -17.37
C LEU A 153 1.63 2.63 -18.84
N GLY A 154 0.49 3.20 -19.27
CA GLY A 154 0.20 3.47 -20.70
C GLY A 154 0.13 4.94 -21.14
N PHE A 155 0.34 5.93 -20.26
CA PHE A 155 0.28 7.36 -20.58
C PHE A 155 1.68 7.90 -20.92
N GLY A 156 1.86 8.61 -22.05
CA GLY A 156 3.17 9.06 -22.52
C GLY A 156 3.17 10.29 -23.45
N ALA A 157 4.31 10.56 -24.11
CA ALA A 157 4.53 11.81 -24.86
C ALA A 157 3.52 12.07 -26.00
N SER A 158 3.06 11.02 -26.69
CA SER A 158 2.04 11.13 -27.74
C SER A 158 0.68 11.60 -27.23
N ASP A 159 0.33 11.29 -25.98
CA ASP A 159 -0.93 11.73 -25.37
C ASP A 159 -0.89 13.22 -25.01
N VAL A 160 0.28 13.70 -24.54
CA VAL A 160 0.53 15.12 -24.28
C VAL A 160 0.50 15.93 -25.59
N GLU A 161 1.07 15.42 -26.67
CA GLU A 161 1.01 16.05 -28.00
C GLU A 161 -0.43 16.12 -28.56
N GLY A 162 -1.23 15.06 -28.36
CA GLY A 162 -2.65 15.05 -28.72
C GLY A 162 -3.47 16.11 -27.97
N LEU A 163 -3.22 16.30 -26.67
CA LEU A 163 -3.88 17.34 -25.87
C LEU A 163 -3.48 18.75 -26.32
N ARG A 164 -2.20 18.98 -26.64
CA ARG A 164 -1.75 20.27 -27.21
C ARG A 164 -2.39 20.55 -28.58
N ALA A 165 -2.48 19.55 -29.45
CA ALA A 165 -3.12 19.68 -30.76
C ALA A 165 -4.62 20.03 -30.65
N ALA A 166 -5.28 19.64 -29.56
CA ALA A 166 -6.65 20.02 -29.24
C ALA A 166 -6.78 21.43 -28.60
N GLY A 167 -5.67 22.16 -28.45
CA GLY A 167 -5.66 23.55 -27.98
C GLY A 167 -5.49 23.72 -26.47
N PHE A 168 -5.11 22.67 -25.73
CA PHE A 168 -4.79 22.78 -24.31
C PHE A 168 -3.35 23.29 -24.10
N ASP A 169 -3.18 24.25 -23.21
CA ASP A 169 -1.87 24.72 -22.78
C ASP A 169 -1.27 23.83 -21.67
N ASP A 170 -0.02 24.08 -21.33
CA ASP A 170 0.73 23.22 -20.39
C ASP A 170 0.09 23.16 -19.00
N ALA A 171 -0.49 24.27 -18.53
CA ALA A 171 -1.19 24.31 -17.24
C ALA A 171 -2.45 23.44 -17.28
N ALA A 172 -3.26 23.55 -18.34
CA ALA A 172 -4.46 22.76 -18.50
C ALA A 172 -4.17 21.25 -18.66
N ILE A 173 -3.05 20.88 -19.26
CA ILE A 173 -2.62 19.47 -19.37
C ILE A 173 -2.27 18.90 -17.99
N VAL A 174 -1.56 19.65 -17.15
CA VAL A 174 -1.26 19.24 -15.77
C VAL A 174 -2.54 19.06 -14.96
N ASP A 175 -3.53 19.95 -15.12
CA ASP A 175 -4.83 19.81 -14.46
C ASP A 175 -5.58 18.53 -14.89
N VAL A 176 -5.55 18.19 -16.17
CA VAL A 176 -6.15 16.94 -16.70
C VAL A 176 -5.46 15.71 -16.11
N VAL A 177 -4.12 15.69 -16.06
CA VAL A 177 -3.36 14.57 -15.49
C VAL A 177 -3.62 14.44 -13.99
N ASN A 178 -3.62 15.55 -13.25
CA ASN A 178 -3.92 15.55 -11.82
C ASN A 178 -5.34 15.06 -11.53
N GLY A 179 -6.34 15.49 -12.31
CA GLY A 179 -7.70 14.98 -12.22
C GLY A 179 -7.76 13.46 -12.45
N ALA A 180 -7.09 12.98 -13.49
CA ALA A 180 -7.06 11.55 -13.82
C ALA A 180 -6.27 10.70 -12.81
N ALA A 181 -5.17 11.21 -12.24
CA ALA A 181 -4.37 10.53 -11.22
C ALA A 181 -5.08 10.50 -9.87
N PHE A 182 -5.69 11.62 -9.47
CA PHE A 182 -6.52 11.71 -8.27
C PHE A 182 -7.72 10.77 -8.38
N PHE A 183 -8.42 10.74 -9.52
CA PHE A 183 -9.48 9.75 -9.73
C PHE A 183 -8.93 8.34 -9.94
N ASN A 184 -7.69 8.12 -10.35
CA ASN A 184 -7.12 6.78 -10.28
C ASN A 184 -7.06 6.30 -8.85
N TRP A 185 -6.48 7.09 -7.94
CA TRP A 185 -6.47 6.83 -6.49
C TRP A 185 -7.89 6.73 -5.91
N ALA A 186 -8.76 7.69 -6.21
CA ALA A 186 -10.12 7.72 -5.70
C ALA A 186 -10.99 6.61 -6.32
N ASN A 187 -10.75 6.17 -7.55
CA ASN A 187 -11.41 5.03 -8.18
C ASN A 187 -10.87 3.72 -7.63
N ARG A 188 -9.57 3.62 -7.30
CA ARG A 188 -9.04 2.48 -6.54
C ARG A 188 -9.84 2.29 -5.27
N LEU A 189 -10.07 3.39 -4.56
CA LEU A 189 -10.88 3.40 -3.35
C LEU A 189 -12.36 3.16 -3.67
N MET A 190 -12.99 3.90 -4.57
CA MET A 190 -14.43 3.77 -4.90
C MET A 190 -14.81 2.39 -5.45
N LEU A 191 -13.96 1.75 -6.25
CA LEU A 191 -14.19 0.42 -6.84
C LEU A 191 -13.77 -0.72 -5.88
N SER A 192 -12.79 -0.50 -4.99
CA SER A 192 -12.42 -1.50 -3.97
C SER A 192 -13.27 -1.40 -2.70
N LEU A 193 -13.89 -0.24 -2.45
CA LEU A 193 -14.69 0.06 -1.28
C LEU A 193 -16.20 0.08 -1.59
N GLY A 194 -16.64 -0.10 -2.85
CA GLY A 194 -18.05 -0.16 -3.22
C GLY A 194 -18.32 -0.33 -4.73
N GLU A 195 -19.60 -0.33 -5.12
CA GLU A 195 -20.04 -0.29 -6.52
C GLU A 195 -21.38 0.48 -6.67
N PRO A 196 -21.72 1.03 -7.85
CA PRO A 196 -22.88 1.92 -8.00
C PRO A 196 -24.22 1.20 -8.24
N GLU A 197 -25.31 1.75 -7.70
CA GLU A 197 -26.69 1.29 -7.95
C GLU A 197 -27.50 2.28 -8.80
N VAL A 198 -28.40 1.74 -9.63
CA VAL A 198 -29.50 2.47 -10.26
C VAL A 198 -30.69 2.61 -9.30
N PRO A 199 -31.07 3.84 -8.88
CA PRO A 199 -32.08 4.05 -7.84
C PRO A 199 -33.45 3.47 -8.18
N ALA A 200 -34.17 2.98 -7.15
CA ALA A 200 -35.44 2.27 -7.24
C ALA A 200 -36.55 2.92 -8.12
N ARG A 201 -36.53 4.24 -8.38
CA ARG A 201 -37.41 4.91 -9.37
C ARG A 201 -37.26 4.37 -10.81
N ARG A 202 -36.14 3.72 -11.11
CA ARG A 202 -35.85 3.02 -12.37
C ARG A 202 -36.09 1.50 -12.29
N ARG A 203 -36.43 0.91 -11.13
CA ARG A 203 -36.70 -0.53 -10.96
C ARG A 203 -38.20 -0.87 -10.95
N ALA A 204 -39.11 -0.03 -10.43
CA ALA A 204 -40.57 -0.34 -10.45
C ALA A 204 -41.28 -0.01 -11.79
N THR A 205 -40.54 -0.14 -12.89
CA THR A 205 -41.07 -0.34 -14.24
C THR A 205 -40.60 -1.68 -14.85
N SER A 206 -39.95 -2.58 -14.07
CA SER A 206 -39.31 -3.80 -14.58
C SER A 206 -39.29 -4.94 -13.57
#